data_AF-A0A1X0ZGX5-F1
#
_entry.id   AF-A0A1X0ZGX5-F1
#
_cell.length_a   1.000
_cell.length_b   1.000
_cell.length_c   1.000
_cell.angle_alpha   90.00
_cell.angle_beta   90.00
_cell.angle_gamma   90.00
#
_symmetry.space_group_name_H-M   'P 1'
#
loop_
_entity.id
_entity.type
_entity.pdbx_description
1 polymer ?
#
loop_
_entity_poly.entity_id
_entity_poly.type
_entity_poly.pdbx_seq_one_letter_code
_entity_poly.pdbx_strand_id
1 'polypeptide(L)'
;MPSIQVNTSPLLRNFATLISDTSIQVSTKLGTQTVLRAEFPPATYPATSDLQLQFLNDLIDRTNPGALALLKDVAQRCIDDQRRAIANLMIDGPGPSSRN
;
A
#
# COMPACT_ATOMS: atom_id res chain seq x y z
N MET A 1 11.05 -8.54 -9.07
CA MET A 1 10.52 -7.58 -8.08
C MET A 1 9.14 -8.06 -7.66
N PRO A 2 8.94 -8.50 -6.41
CA PRO A 2 7.64 -9.00 -5.97
C PRO A 2 6.62 -7.84 -5.93
N SER A 3 5.40 -8.15 -6.37
CA SER A 3 4.28 -7.20 -6.40
C SER A 3 3.00 -7.94 -6.06
N ILE A 4 2.20 -7.38 -5.15
CA ILE A 4 0.89 -7.88 -4.78
C ILE A 4 -0.16 -6.91 -5.29
N GLN A 5 -1.20 -7.45 -5.91
CA GLN A 5 -2.37 -6.71 -6.37
C GLN A 5 -3.60 -7.14 -5.56
N VAL A 6 -4.38 -6.17 -5.09
CA VAL A 6 -5.69 -6.37 -4.47
C VAL A 6 -6.74 -5.59 -5.26
N ASN A 7 -7.81 -6.27 -5.68
CA ASN A 7 -8.92 -5.65 -6.41
C ASN A 7 -9.99 -5.18 -5.42
N THR A 8 -10.16 -3.87 -5.29
CA THR A 8 -11.23 -3.27 -4.49
C THR A 8 -12.55 -3.23 -5.26
N SER A 9 -12.48 -2.97 -6.57
CA SER A 9 -13.62 -3.02 -7.50
C SER A 9 -13.13 -3.34 -8.93
N PRO A 10 -14.02 -3.56 -9.91
CA PRO A 10 -13.61 -3.88 -11.28
C PRO A 10 -12.63 -2.86 -11.90
N LEU A 11 -12.78 -1.58 -11.53
CA LEU A 11 -11.92 -0.50 -12.02
C LEU A 11 -10.89 -0.06 -10.99
N LEU A 12 -11.01 -0.46 -9.72
CA LEU A 12 -10.18 0.06 -8.64
C LEU A 12 -9.27 -1.02 -8.08
N ARG A 13 -7.96 -0.80 -8.24
CA ARG A 13 -6.92 -1.78 -7.93
C ARG A 13 -5.85 -1.15 -7.07
N ASN A 14 -5.47 -1.84 -6.00
CA ASN A 14 -4.38 -1.46 -5.11
C ASN A 14 -3.19 -2.39 -5.35
N PHE A 15 -2.00 -1.82 -5.31
CA PHE A 15 -0.74 -2.52 -5.53
C PHE A 15 0.22 -2.22 -4.41
N ALA A 16 0.98 -3.21 -3.98
CA ALA A 16 2.17 -3.07 -3.17
C ALA A 16 3.32 -3.73 -3.91
N THR A 17 4.42 -3.01 -4.14
CA THR A 17 5.57 -3.50 -4.90
C THR A 17 6.86 -3.21 -4.15
N LEU A 18 7.72 -4.22 -4.01
CA LEU A 18 9.06 -4.02 -3.47
C LEU A 18 9.96 -3.51 -4.60
N ILE A 19 10.33 -2.24 -4.54
CA ILE A 19 11.17 -1.57 -5.55
C ILE A 19 12.65 -1.91 -5.33
N SER A 20 13.05 -2.00 -4.07
CA SER A 20 14.36 -2.46 -3.61
C SER A 20 14.18 -3.06 -2.22
N ASP A 21 15.22 -3.68 -1.67
CA ASP A 21 15.21 -4.15 -0.27
C ASP A 21 15.01 -3.01 0.75
N THR A 22 15.01 -1.76 0.28
CA THR A 22 14.89 -0.55 1.08
C THR A 22 13.63 0.27 0.80
N SER A 23 12.78 -0.11 -0.17
CA SER A 23 11.61 0.69 -0.55
C SER A 23 10.42 -0.16 -1.00
N ILE A 24 9.27 0.07 -0.38
CA ILE A 24 7.97 -0.42 -0.83
C ILE A 24 7.23 0.75 -1.47
N GLN A 25 6.72 0.53 -2.68
CA GLN A 25 5.78 1.42 -3.35
C GLN A 25 4.36 0.86 -3.21
N VAL A 26 3.44 1.69 -2.72
CA VAL A 26 2.01 1.43 -2.83
C VAL A 26 1.39 2.33 -3.89
N SER A 27 0.44 1.79 -4.65
CA SER A 27 -0.33 2.59 -5.58
C SER A 27 -1.78 2.15 -5.69
N THR A 28 -2.66 3.11 -5.98
CA THR A 28 -4.06 2.87 -6.31
C THR A 28 -4.31 3.31 -7.74
N LYS A 29 -4.89 2.43 -8.54
CA LYS A 29 -5.27 2.70 -9.94
C LYS A 29 -6.77 2.64 -10.11
N LEU A 30 -7.32 3.64 -10.79
CA LEU A 30 -8.69 3.70 -11.29
C LEU A 30 -8.66 3.54 -12.81
N GLY A 31 -9.08 2.38 -13.31
CA GLY A 31 -8.91 1.99 -14.71
C GLY A 31 -7.43 1.89 -15.07
N THR A 32 -6.98 2.75 -15.98
CA THR A 32 -5.57 2.90 -16.41
C THR A 32 -4.85 4.03 -15.67
N GLN A 33 -5.58 4.90 -14.95
CA GLN A 33 -5.02 6.06 -14.26
C GLN A 33 -4.51 5.68 -12.88
N THR A 34 -3.32 6.17 -12.52
CA THR A 34 -2.82 6.08 -11.14
C THR A 34 -3.34 7.27 -10.35
N VAL A 35 -4.15 7.02 -9.33
CA VAL A 35 -4.76 8.04 -8.47
C VAL A 35 -3.86 8.37 -7.28
N LEU A 36 -3.10 7.37 -6.83
CA LEU A 36 -2.27 7.45 -5.65
C LEU A 36 -1.00 6.65 -5.90
N ARG A 37 0.15 7.25 -5.56
CA ARG A 37 1.42 6.55 -5.49
C ARG A 37 2.23 7.08 -4.32
N ALA A 38 2.60 6.20 -3.40
CA ALA A 38 3.44 6.56 -2.27
C ALA A 38 4.53 5.51 -2.07
N GLU A 39 5.65 5.93 -1.52
CA GLU A 39 6.80 5.08 -1.24
C GLU A 39 7.26 5.27 0.19
N PHE A 40 7.73 4.19 0.81
CA PHE A 40 8.27 4.23 2.15
C PHE A 40 9.27 3.09 2.39
N PRO A 41 10.24 3.26 3.31
CA PRO A 41 11.12 2.18 3.70
C PRO A 41 10.35 1.10 4.48
N PRO A 42 10.56 -0.21 4.23
CA PRO A 42 9.89 -1.28 4.96
C PRO A 42 10.03 -1.16 6.48
N ALA A 43 11.20 -0.72 6.96
CA ALA A 43 11.49 -0.54 8.37
C ALA A 43 10.64 0.52 9.08
N THR A 44 10.00 1.44 8.34
CA THR A 44 9.10 2.46 8.92
C THR A 44 7.66 2.00 9.01
N TYR A 45 7.33 0.83 8.44
CA TYR A 45 5.96 0.33 8.46
C TYR A 45 5.62 -0.28 9.82
N PRO A 46 4.56 0.18 10.50
CA PRO A 46 4.24 -0.28 11.84
C PRO A 46 3.68 -1.71 11.85
N ALA A 47 3.80 -2.40 13.00
CA ALA A 47 3.42 -3.80 13.13
C ALA A 47 1.91 -4.03 13.37
N THR A 48 1.20 -3.04 13.93
CA THR A 48 -0.22 -3.20 14.32
C THR A 48 -1.16 -2.60 13.28
N SER A 49 -2.32 -3.23 13.08
CA SER A 49 -3.26 -2.85 12.02
C SER A 49 -3.71 -1.39 12.12
N ASP A 50 -4.01 -0.89 13.33
CA ASP A 50 -4.49 0.49 13.51
C ASP A 50 -3.41 1.51 13.15
N LEU A 51 -2.16 1.26 13.58
CA LEU A 51 -1.02 2.12 13.24
C LEU A 51 -0.69 2.02 11.75
N GLN A 52 -0.89 0.87 11.11
CA GLN A 52 -0.70 0.71 9.66
C GLN A 52 -1.70 1.55 8.87
N LEU A 53 -2.97 1.52 9.27
CA LEU A 53 -4.01 2.33 8.64
C LEU A 53 -3.72 3.82 8.83
N GLN A 54 -3.33 4.24 10.04
CA GLN A 54 -2.93 5.62 10.30
C GLN A 54 -1.69 6.02 9.47
N PHE A 55 -0.65 5.20 9.47
CA PHE A 55 0.56 5.43 8.68
C PHE A 55 0.26 5.61 7.20
N LEU A 56 -0.60 4.76 6.63
CA LEU A 56 -0.98 4.86 5.22
C LEU A 56 -1.76 6.15 4.96
N ASN A 57 -2.73 6.50 5.81
CA ASN A 57 -3.44 7.77 5.70
C ASN A 57 -2.48 8.97 5.70
N ASP A 58 -1.59 9.04 6.68
CA ASP A 58 -0.63 10.15 6.81
C ASP A 58 0.39 10.17 5.66
N LEU A 59 0.82 9.00 5.18
CA LEU A 59 1.70 8.89 4.04
C LEU A 59 1.01 9.40 2.77
N ILE A 60 -0.24 9.00 2.55
CA ILE A 60 -1.03 9.40 1.38
C ILE A 60 -1.30 10.89 1.41
N ASP A 61 -1.69 11.44 2.56
CA ASP A 61 -1.95 12.88 2.70
C ASP A 61 -0.71 13.72 2.40
N ARG A 62 0.47 13.27 2.85
CA ARG A 62 1.75 13.95 2.57
C ARG A 62 2.21 13.83 1.12
N THR A 63 2.03 12.66 0.50
CA THR A 63 2.59 12.36 -0.84
C THR A 63 1.62 12.70 -1.97
N ASN A 64 0.32 12.59 -1.73
CA ASN A 64 -0.74 12.82 -2.70
C ASN A 64 -1.91 13.58 -2.02
N PRO A 65 -1.72 14.86 -1.64
CA PRO A 65 -2.75 15.64 -0.96
C PRO A 65 -4.07 15.62 -1.74
N GLY A 66 -5.17 15.27 -1.05
CA GLY A 66 -6.50 15.20 -1.66
C GLY A 66 -6.79 13.96 -2.52
N ALA A 67 -5.86 13.01 -2.68
CA ALA A 67 -6.10 11.80 -3.47
C ALA A 67 -7.22 10.92 -2.89
N LEU A 68 -7.36 10.87 -1.57
CA LEU A 68 -8.47 10.13 -0.92
C LEU A 68 -9.84 10.74 -1.25
N ALA A 69 -9.92 12.06 -1.47
CA ALA A 69 -11.17 12.70 -1.87
C ALA A 69 -11.63 12.27 -3.27
N LEU A 70 -10.68 11.93 -4.17
CA LEU A 70 -11.00 11.38 -5.49
C LEU A 70 -11.60 9.98 -5.41
N LEU A 71 -11.28 9.23 -4.35
CA LEU A 71 -11.79 7.89 -4.09
C LEU A 71 -13.13 7.90 -3.34
N LYS A 72 -13.58 9.04 -2.82
CA LYS A 72 -14.89 9.22 -2.16
C LYS A 72 -15.17 8.09 -1.15
N ASP A 73 -16.32 7.43 -1.26
CA ASP A 73 -16.80 6.41 -0.32
C ASP A 73 -15.97 5.12 -0.29
N VAL A 74 -15.09 4.90 -1.29
CA VAL A 74 -14.23 3.70 -1.34
C VAL A 74 -12.81 3.94 -0.85
N ALA A 75 -12.49 5.17 -0.41
CA ALA A 75 -11.16 5.54 0.09
C ALA A 75 -10.68 4.63 1.24
N GLN A 76 -11.52 4.45 2.27
CA GLN A 76 -11.17 3.62 3.43
C GLN A 76 -10.92 2.16 3.03
N ARG A 77 -11.71 1.63 2.10
CA ARG A 77 -11.54 0.28 1.59
C ARG A 77 -10.25 0.14 0.79
N CYS A 78 -9.85 1.17 0.04
CA CYS A 78 -8.57 1.18 -0.66
C CYS A 78 -7.39 1.15 0.29
N ILE A 79 -7.46 1.90 1.39
CA ILE A 79 -6.40 1.92 2.41
C ILE A 79 -6.28 0.55 3.08
N ASP A 80 -7.41 -0.08 3.43
CA ASP A 80 -7.36 -1.44 3.99
C ASP A 80 -6.83 -2.46 2.96
N ASP A 81 -7.23 -2.36 1.69
CA ASP A 81 -6.71 -3.22 0.63
C ASP A 81 -5.22 -2.98 0.35
N GLN A 82 -4.71 -1.76 0.49
CA GLN A 82 -3.28 -1.46 0.45
C GLN A 82 -2.54 -2.10 1.63
N ARG A 83 -3.09 -2.00 2.85
CA ARG A 83 -2.53 -2.66 4.03
C ARG A 83 -2.44 -4.17 3.83
N ARG A 84 -3.51 -4.79 3.31
CA ARG A 84 -3.53 -6.22 2.96
C ARG A 84 -2.49 -6.57 1.89
N ALA A 85 -2.35 -5.73 0.86
CA ALA A 85 -1.34 -5.92 -0.18
C ALA A 85 0.09 -5.88 0.39
N ILE A 86 0.37 -4.94 1.30
CA ILE A 86 1.66 -4.83 1.98
C ILE A 86 1.92 -6.05 2.87
N ALA A 87 0.93 -6.48 3.66
CA ALA A 87 1.07 -7.66 4.51
C ALA A 87 1.43 -8.92 3.71
N ASN A 88 0.72 -9.15 2.60
CA ASN A 88 1.03 -10.25 1.69
C ASN A 88 2.42 -10.09 1.06
N LEU A 89 2.81 -8.87 0.67
CA LEU A 89 4.12 -8.60 0.11
C LEU A 89 5.25 -8.89 1.10
N MET A 90 5.04 -8.61 2.38
CA MET A 90 6.02 -8.88 3.44
C MET A 90 6.11 -10.36 3.82
N ILE A 91 5.04 -11.12 3.61
CA ILE A 91 5.03 -12.59 3.77
C ILE A 91 5.71 -13.27 2.58
N ASP A 92 5.39 -12.84 1.35
CA ASP A 92 5.86 -13.47 0.10
C ASP A 92 7.21 -12.91 -0.40
N GLY A 93 7.61 -11.72 0.08
CA GLY A 93 8.91 -11.15 -0.20
C GLY A 93 10.03 -11.89 0.55
N PRO A 94 11.31 -11.56 0.29
CA PRO A 94 12.40 -12.02 1.14
C PRO A 94 12.24 -11.35 2.51
N GLY A 95 11.37 -11.89 3.36
CA GLY A 95 11.29 -11.54 4.76
C GLY A 95 12.65 -11.78 5.41
N PRO A 96 12.99 -11.06 6.49
CA PRO A 96 14.20 -11.37 7.23
C PRO A 96 14.11 -12.83 7.64
N SER A 97 14.98 -13.66 7.06
CA SER A 97 15.05 -15.08 7.33
C SER A 97 14.96 -15.28 8.84
N SER A 98 13.96 -16.04 9.28
CA SER A 98 14.01 -16.71 10.57
C SER A 98 15.34 -17.45 10.63
N ARG A 99 16.33 -16.84 11.29
CA ARG A 99 17.52 -17.53 11.76
C ARG A 99 17.06 -18.34 12.96
N ASN A 100 16.80 -19.62 12.70
CA ASN A 100 16.90 -20.65 13.72
C ASN A 100 18.38 -20.97 13.93
#